data_AF-A0A511CHD6-F1
#
_entry.id   AF-A0A511CHD6-F1
#
_cell.length_a   1.000
_cell.length_b   1.000
_cell.length_c   1.000
_cell.angle_alpha   90.00
_cell.angle_beta   90.00
_cell.angle_gamma   90.00
#
_symmetry.space_group_name_H-M   'P 1'
#
loop_
_entity.id
_entity.type
_entity.pdbx_description
1 polymer ?
#
loop_
_entity_poly.entity_id
_entity_poly.type
_entity_poly.pdbx_seq_one_letter_code
_entity_poly.pdbx_strand_id
1 'polypeptide(L)'
;MKNNYFKAVCLALGLLLYSCSTEDTLEETPTTTAISNTNSATSVTAKGTSATPIISKKWDFNNLNEWEDATQVGFPNYYIDNDTLHMFTNANTWDRTKIKSTATYTTGTYSWRVYVPAMGVGDCASIGAFLYSDDTHELDFEIGYGNQASRQQLNAASDELIVYNTSQANPYHSFQSKIKRGQWYTLSINLTLNSKKKYVANWKIDDVVLTSTTLSYGTATKFKIFCSVENLSFIGDHIPYTQNYTLFDWVEFK
;
A
#
# COMPACT_ATOMS: atom_id res chain seq x y z
N MET A 1 25.67 -42.79 28.62
CA MET A 1 24.71 -42.03 29.46
C MET A 1 23.88 -41.14 28.54
N LYS A 2 22.55 -41.36 28.60
CA LYS A 2 21.37 -40.53 28.22
C LYS A 2 21.46 -39.43 27.14
N ASN A 3 20.54 -39.58 26.17
CA ASN A 3 19.96 -38.61 25.23
C ASN A 3 19.79 -37.18 25.76
N ASN A 4 19.75 -36.20 24.84
CA ASN A 4 18.53 -35.42 24.60
C ASN A 4 18.52 -34.70 23.25
N TYR A 5 17.49 -35.01 22.46
CA TYR A 5 16.95 -34.22 21.37
C TYR A 5 16.31 -32.95 21.94
N PHE A 6 16.45 -31.81 21.28
CA PHE A 6 15.38 -30.82 21.24
C PHE A 6 15.25 -30.23 19.84
N LYS A 7 14.07 -30.47 19.26
CA LYS A 7 13.58 -29.95 18.00
C LYS A 7 13.47 -28.42 18.10
N ALA A 8 14.02 -27.70 17.14
CA ALA A 8 13.67 -26.31 16.92
C ALA A 8 12.22 -26.28 16.38
N VAL A 9 11.31 -25.77 17.21
CA VAL A 9 9.92 -25.50 16.83
C VAL A 9 9.92 -24.17 16.09
N CYS A 10 9.56 -24.18 14.81
CA CYS A 10 9.16 -22.98 14.09
C CYS A 10 7.90 -22.41 14.74
N LEU A 11 8.04 -21.34 15.51
CA LEU A 11 6.92 -20.52 15.97
C LEU A 11 6.64 -19.48 14.87
N ALA A 12 5.77 -19.82 13.93
CA ALA A 12 5.11 -18.83 13.09
C ALA A 12 4.01 -18.18 13.94
N LEU A 13 4.31 -17.08 14.63
CA LEU A 13 3.27 -16.19 15.13
C LEU A 13 2.70 -15.42 13.94
N GLY A 14 1.62 -15.93 13.37
CA GLY A 14 0.72 -15.10 12.58
C GLY A 14 0.03 -14.13 13.54
N LEU A 15 0.50 -12.88 13.61
CA LEU A 15 -0.32 -11.80 14.15
C LEU A 15 -1.44 -11.55 13.13
N LEU A 16 -2.61 -12.13 13.40
CA LEU A 16 -3.86 -11.69 12.81
C LEU A 16 -4.21 -10.35 13.45
N LEU A 17 -3.90 -9.24 12.76
CA LEU A 17 -4.47 -7.95 13.08
C LEU A 17 -5.93 -7.97 12.64
N TYR A 18 -6.83 -8.26 13.58
CA TYR A 18 -8.25 -8.00 13.40
C TYR A 18 -8.48 -6.49 13.53
N SER A 19 -8.50 -5.76 12.40
CA SER A 19 -9.32 -4.55 12.33
C SER A 19 -10.75 -5.00 12.15
N CYS A 20 -11.57 -4.83 13.18
CA CYS A 20 -13.00 -5.05 13.10
C CYS A 20 -13.65 -3.68 12.91
N SER A 21 -14.06 -3.34 11.70
CA SER A 21 -15.10 -2.33 11.48
C SER A 21 -16.25 -2.99 10.75
N THR A 22 -17.24 -3.43 11.51
CA THR A 22 -18.57 -3.80 11.01
C THR A 22 -19.40 -2.53 10.91
N GLU A 23 -19.78 -2.10 9.70
CA GLU A 23 -20.97 -1.27 9.51
C GLU A 23 -21.71 -1.64 8.21
N ASP A 24 -23.01 -1.40 8.26
CA ASP A 24 -24.08 -2.14 7.61
C ASP A 24 -24.20 -2.00 6.08
N THR A 25 -24.68 -3.10 5.50
CA THR A 25 -25.28 -3.21 4.17
C THR A 25 -26.49 -2.29 4.00
N LEU A 26 -26.55 -1.55 2.89
CA LEU A 26 -27.81 -1.22 2.21
C LEU A 26 -27.67 -1.43 0.70
N GLU A 27 -28.48 -2.34 0.19
CA GLU A 27 -28.75 -2.60 -1.22
C GLU A 27 -29.64 -1.50 -1.81
N GLU A 28 -29.32 -1.02 -3.02
CA GLU A 28 -30.32 -0.43 -3.91
C GLU A 28 -30.26 -1.12 -5.28
N THR A 29 -31.37 -1.76 -5.65
CA THR A 29 -31.63 -2.37 -6.96
C THR A 29 -32.17 -1.30 -7.93
N PRO A 30 -32.06 -1.49 -9.26
CA PRO A 30 -32.11 -0.43 -10.26
C PRO A 30 -33.52 -0.14 -10.75
N THR A 31 -33.81 1.14 -11.06
CA THR A 31 -35.05 1.52 -11.74
C THR A 31 -34.84 1.57 -13.25
N THR A 32 -35.63 0.77 -13.96
CA THR A 32 -35.80 0.74 -15.42
C THR A 32 -36.64 1.92 -15.90
N THR A 33 -36.28 2.53 -17.02
CA THR A 33 -37.27 3.12 -17.95
C THR A 33 -36.76 3.05 -19.38
N ALA A 34 -37.56 2.42 -20.24
CA ALA A 34 -37.35 2.27 -21.67
C ALA A 34 -38.03 3.44 -22.42
N ILE A 35 -37.37 3.98 -23.44
CA ILE A 35 -38.02 4.71 -24.55
C ILE A 35 -37.31 4.33 -25.86
N SER A 36 -38.14 3.92 -26.84
CA SER A 36 -37.89 3.60 -28.25
C SER A 36 -37.75 4.91 -29.09
N ASN A 37 -37.30 5.01 -30.35
CA ASN A 37 -37.11 4.12 -31.48
C ASN A 37 -36.42 4.90 -32.64
N THR A 38 -36.05 4.19 -33.70
CA THR A 38 -35.85 4.58 -35.13
C THR A 38 -34.45 4.87 -35.73
N ASN A 39 -34.02 3.88 -36.52
CA ASN A 39 -33.66 3.88 -37.96
C ASN A 39 -32.28 4.33 -38.50
N SER A 40 -31.64 3.31 -39.10
CA SER A 40 -30.97 3.28 -40.41
C SER A 40 -29.57 3.88 -40.56
N ALA A 41 -28.57 3.00 -40.72
CA ALA A 41 -27.93 2.74 -42.02
C ALA A 41 -26.72 1.80 -41.86
N THR A 42 -26.69 0.79 -42.72
CA THR A 42 -25.62 -0.18 -42.92
C THR A 42 -24.32 0.51 -43.33
N SER A 43 -23.22 0.26 -42.62
CA SER A 43 -21.88 0.33 -43.20
C SER A 43 -21.02 -0.79 -42.62
N VAL A 44 -20.61 -1.68 -43.52
CA VAL A 44 -19.68 -2.77 -43.24
C VAL A 44 -18.29 -2.16 -43.28
N THR A 45 -17.63 -2.05 -42.13
CA THR A 45 -16.21 -1.72 -42.06
C THR A 45 -15.49 -2.63 -41.08
N ALA A 46 -14.30 -3.01 -41.49
CA ALA A 46 -13.52 -4.12 -41.00
C ALA A 46 -13.23 -4.06 -39.49
N LYS A 47 -13.14 -5.26 -38.93
CA LYS A 47 -12.78 -5.59 -37.54
C LYS A 47 -11.36 -5.10 -37.24
N GLY A 48 -11.22 -3.83 -36.90
CA GLY A 48 -10.04 -3.30 -36.23
C GLY A 48 -10.08 -3.75 -34.77
N THR A 49 -9.10 -4.53 -34.34
CA THR A 49 -8.90 -4.86 -32.93
C THR A 49 -8.66 -3.56 -32.18
N SER A 50 -9.71 -3.03 -31.53
CA SER A 50 -9.61 -1.90 -30.60
C SER A 50 -8.62 -2.30 -29.52
N ALA A 51 -7.40 -1.75 -29.56
CA ALA A 51 -6.49 -1.82 -28.43
C ALA A 51 -7.22 -1.20 -27.23
N THR A 52 -7.41 -1.96 -26.16
CA THR A 52 -7.94 -1.41 -24.91
C THR A 52 -7.05 -0.23 -24.50
N PRO A 53 -7.62 0.93 -24.16
CA PRO A 53 -6.82 2.07 -23.72
C PRO A 53 -5.96 1.65 -22.53
N ILE A 54 -4.64 1.83 -22.64
CA ILE A 54 -3.77 1.72 -21.47
C ILE A 54 -4.06 2.95 -20.61
N ILE A 55 -4.68 2.72 -19.45
CA ILE A 55 -4.94 3.79 -18.49
C ILE A 55 -3.61 4.07 -17.78
N SER A 56 -3.03 5.24 -18.05
CA SER A 56 -1.91 5.75 -17.26
C SER A 56 -2.31 7.04 -16.57
N LYS A 57 -2.00 7.15 -15.29
CA LYS A 57 -2.28 8.29 -14.43
C LYS A 57 -1.04 8.60 -13.60
N LYS A 58 -0.64 9.87 -13.56
CA LYS A 58 0.43 10.37 -12.71
C LYS A 58 -0.10 11.57 -11.93
N TRP A 59 0.17 11.60 -10.64
CA TRP A 59 -0.16 12.68 -9.74
C TRP A 59 1.13 13.27 -9.20
N ASP A 60 1.53 14.43 -9.70
CA ASP A 60 2.69 15.20 -9.23
C ASP A 60 2.29 16.15 -8.08
N PHE A 61 1.28 15.79 -7.28
CA PHE A 61 0.75 16.54 -6.13
C PHE A 61 0.62 18.07 -6.24
N ASN A 62 0.36 18.60 -7.44
CA ASN A 62 0.00 20.01 -7.62
C ASN A 62 -1.42 20.36 -7.08
N ASN A 63 -2.24 19.33 -6.81
CA ASN A 63 -3.53 19.41 -6.12
C ASN A 63 -3.95 18.01 -5.59
N LEU A 64 -5.08 17.94 -4.88
CA LEU A 64 -5.67 16.71 -4.35
C LEU A 64 -7.01 16.33 -5.01
N ASN A 65 -7.31 16.79 -6.23
CA ASN A 65 -8.65 16.64 -6.82
C ASN A 65 -9.08 15.17 -7.04
N GLU A 66 -8.13 14.26 -7.25
CA GLU A 66 -8.37 12.82 -7.40
C GLU A 66 -8.04 12.04 -6.11
N TRP A 67 -7.96 12.74 -4.98
CA TRP A 67 -7.62 12.19 -3.67
C TRP A 67 -8.66 12.60 -2.61
N GLU A 68 -8.85 11.74 -1.62
CA GLU A 68 -9.72 11.96 -0.46
C GLU A 68 -8.90 11.78 0.81
N ASP A 69 -9.22 12.56 1.85
CA ASP A 69 -8.74 12.27 3.20
C ASP A 69 -9.23 10.87 3.62
N ALA A 70 -8.33 10.11 4.23
CA ALA A 70 -8.60 8.79 4.77
C ALA A 70 -7.99 8.64 6.18
N THR A 71 -7.69 9.76 6.83
CA THR A 71 -7.13 9.78 8.18
C THR A 71 -8.04 9.01 9.14
N GLN A 72 -7.48 8.02 9.82
CA GLN A 72 -8.26 7.12 10.67
C GLN A 72 -8.24 7.54 12.15
N VAL A 73 -7.11 8.09 12.60
CA VAL A 73 -6.90 8.54 13.98
C VAL A 73 -6.14 9.86 13.92
N GLY A 74 -6.56 10.82 14.74
CA GLY A 74 -5.95 12.16 14.79
C GLY A 74 -6.55 13.11 13.76
N PHE A 75 -5.72 14.04 13.28
CA PHE A 75 -6.11 15.06 12.30
C PHE A 75 -5.43 14.79 10.94
N PRO A 76 -6.00 15.32 9.84
CA PRO A 76 -5.34 15.32 8.53
C PRO A 76 -4.04 16.14 8.54
N ASN A 77 -2.96 15.53 8.99
CA ASN A 77 -1.64 16.17 9.14
C ASN A 77 -0.86 16.11 7.82
N TYR A 78 -1.41 16.71 6.78
CA TYR A 78 -0.76 16.81 5.48
C TYR A 78 -1.06 18.14 4.80
N TYR A 79 -0.18 18.53 3.89
CA TYR A 79 -0.35 19.69 3.02
C TYR A 79 0.47 19.50 1.74
N ILE A 80 0.17 20.29 0.72
CA ILE A 80 0.99 20.39 -0.49
C ILE A 80 1.89 21.62 -0.34
N ASP A 81 3.18 21.45 -0.60
CA ASP A 81 4.14 22.53 -0.77
C ASP A 81 5.04 22.21 -1.96
N ASN A 82 5.21 23.17 -2.88
CA ASN A 82 6.01 23.02 -4.10
C ASN A 82 5.82 21.68 -4.84
N ASP A 83 4.56 21.37 -5.19
CA ASP A 83 4.17 20.13 -5.90
C ASP A 83 4.56 18.83 -5.18
N THR A 84 4.82 18.89 -3.87
CA THR A 84 5.14 17.73 -3.04
C THR A 84 4.07 17.58 -1.97
N LEU A 85 3.61 16.35 -1.74
CA LEU A 85 2.74 16.03 -0.61
C LEU A 85 3.59 15.80 0.64
N HIS A 86 3.41 16.66 1.63
CA HIS A 86 4.01 16.55 2.95
C HIS A 86 3.02 15.88 3.90
N MET A 87 3.44 14.83 4.59
CA MET A 87 2.61 14.13 5.58
C MET A 87 3.40 13.91 6.86
N PHE A 88 2.75 14.01 8.02
CA PHE A 88 3.42 13.82 9.30
C PHE A 88 2.49 13.24 10.38
N THR A 89 3.08 12.73 11.45
CA THR A 89 2.40 12.33 12.68
C THR A 89 3.05 13.05 13.86
N ASN A 90 2.24 13.44 14.84
CA ASN A 90 2.75 14.18 15.99
C ASN A 90 3.44 13.25 17.01
N ALA A 91 4.30 13.85 17.84
CA ALA A 91 4.88 13.16 18.98
C ALA A 91 3.80 12.78 20.00
N ASN A 92 3.96 11.62 20.64
CA ASN A 92 3.11 11.08 21.70
C ASN A 92 1.64 10.89 21.28
N THR A 93 1.37 10.66 19.99
CA THR A 93 0.04 10.35 19.46
C THR A 93 0.03 9.00 18.75
N TRP A 94 -1.18 8.54 18.41
CA TRP A 94 -1.38 7.40 17.50
C TRP A 94 -1.96 7.90 16.16
N ASP A 95 -1.50 9.06 15.68
CA ASP A 95 -1.99 9.65 14.44
C ASP A 95 -1.82 8.65 13.28
N ARG A 96 -2.86 8.51 12.45
CA ARG A 96 -2.87 7.67 11.26
C ARG A 96 -3.30 8.51 10.07
N THR A 97 -2.38 9.34 9.60
CA THR A 97 -2.63 10.34 8.56
C THR A 97 -2.55 9.68 7.19
N LYS A 98 -3.63 9.78 6.40
CA LYS A 98 -3.73 9.09 5.10
C LYS A 98 -4.50 9.90 4.08
N ILE A 99 -4.13 9.72 2.82
CA ILE A 99 -5.01 10.05 1.69
C ILE A 99 -5.16 8.82 0.80
N LYS A 100 -6.27 8.75 0.07
CA LYS A 100 -6.56 7.66 -0.89
C LYS A 100 -7.08 8.19 -2.21
N SER A 101 -6.85 7.46 -3.29
CA SER A 101 -7.39 7.81 -4.61
C SER A 101 -8.92 7.77 -4.64
N THR A 102 -9.57 8.64 -5.41
CA THR A 102 -11.04 8.59 -5.62
C THR A 102 -11.43 7.43 -6.55
N ALA A 103 -10.56 7.06 -7.50
CA ALA A 103 -10.75 5.92 -8.40
C ALA A 103 -10.15 4.62 -7.84
N THR A 104 -10.60 3.48 -8.37
CA THR A 104 -10.01 2.15 -8.11
C THR A 104 -9.40 1.56 -9.38
N TYR A 105 -8.38 0.72 -9.19
CA TYR A 105 -7.53 0.18 -10.26
C TYR A 105 -7.35 -1.34 -10.13
N THR A 106 -6.80 -1.99 -11.14
CA THR A 106 -6.66 -3.46 -11.20
C THR A 106 -5.22 -3.89 -11.56
N THR A 107 -5.04 -4.63 -12.65
CA THR A 107 -3.73 -5.01 -13.18
C THR A 107 -2.98 -3.74 -13.62
N GLY A 108 -1.70 -3.64 -13.27
CA GLY A 108 -0.87 -2.48 -13.56
C GLY A 108 0.29 -2.35 -12.59
N THR A 109 1.07 -1.30 -12.77
CA THR A 109 2.17 -0.92 -11.88
C THR A 109 1.77 0.32 -11.12
N TYR A 110 1.75 0.19 -9.80
CA TYR A 110 1.51 1.26 -8.86
C TYR A 110 2.85 1.70 -8.32
N SER A 111 3.19 2.97 -8.46
CA SER A 111 4.49 3.49 -8.05
C SER A 111 4.35 4.77 -7.25
N TRP A 112 5.20 4.92 -6.24
CA TRP A 112 5.28 6.09 -5.39
C TRP A 112 6.73 6.56 -5.33
N ARG A 113 6.95 7.86 -5.52
CA ARG A 113 8.24 8.49 -5.27
C ARG A 113 8.23 9.12 -3.88
N VAL A 114 8.97 8.50 -2.97
CA VAL A 114 8.87 8.77 -1.53
C VAL A 114 10.21 9.17 -0.96
N TYR A 115 10.26 10.28 -0.23
CA TYR A 115 11.42 10.65 0.57
C TYR A 115 11.33 9.96 1.92
N VAL A 116 12.34 9.16 2.26
CA VAL A 116 12.39 8.45 3.53
C VAL A 116 13.33 9.22 4.47
N PRO A 117 12.83 10.02 5.44
CA PRO A 117 13.68 10.78 6.33
C PRO A 117 14.25 9.91 7.46
N ALA A 118 15.04 10.54 8.33
CA ALA A 118 15.32 9.95 9.62
C ALA A 118 14.05 9.88 10.48
N MET A 119 13.90 8.77 11.19
CA MET A 119 12.86 8.56 12.19
C MET A 119 13.46 8.48 13.59
N GLY A 120 12.63 8.70 14.60
CA GLY A 120 13.04 8.47 15.99
C GLY A 120 13.46 7.02 16.22
N VAL A 121 14.50 6.83 17.02
CA VAL A 121 15.00 5.50 17.37
C VAL A 121 13.93 4.79 18.18
N GLY A 122 13.43 3.67 17.67
CA GLY A 122 12.40 2.86 18.31
C GLY A 122 10.98 3.39 18.12
N ASP A 123 10.80 4.51 17.40
CA ASP A 123 9.48 5.10 17.19
C ASP A 123 8.58 4.14 16.39
N CYS A 124 7.39 3.89 16.92
CA CYS A 124 6.29 3.25 16.24
C CYS A 124 5.69 4.19 15.19
N ALA A 125 6.47 4.57 14.18
CA ALA A 125 6.08 5.40 13.04
C ALA A 125 6.38 4.66 11.72
N SER A 126 5.43 4.71 10.80
CA SER A 126 5.44 3.98 9.53
C SER A 126 5.10 4.93 8.38
N ILE A 127 5.88 4.88 7.30
CA ILE A 127 5.50 5.43 6.01
C ILE A 127 4.79 4.32 5.25
N GLY A 128 3.56 4.59 4.81
CA GLY A 128 2.76 3.65 4.03
C GLY A 128 2.64 4.08 2.57
N ALA A 129 2.89 3.13 1.67
CA ALA A 129 2.58 3.23 0.25
C ALA A 129 1.89 1.92 -0.15
N PHE A 130 0.57 1.94 -0.23
CA PHE A 130 -0.20 0.70 -0.23
C PHE A 130 -1.45 0.73 -1.10
N LEU A 131 -1.93 -0.47 -1.40
CA LEU A 131 -3.13 -0.75 -2.17
C LEU A 131 -4.15 -1.39 -1.25
N TYR A 132 -5.36 -0.81 -1.17
CA TYR A 132 -6.40 -1.32 -0.28
C TYR A 132 -7.73 -1.44 -1.01
N SER A 133 -8.38 -2.59 -0.82
CA SER A 133 -9.77 -2.84 -1.21
C SER A 133 -10.64 -3.05 0.01
N ASP A 134 -10.18 -3.89 0.94
CA ASP A 134 -10.75 -4.16 2.26
C ASP A 134 -9.68 -4.82 3.15
N ASP A 135 -10.01 -5.07 4.42
CA ASP A 135 -9.10 -5.62 5.45
C ASP A 135 -8.49 -6.99 5.10
N THR A 136 -9.03 -7.69 4.10
CA THR A 136 -8.50 -8.98 3.62
C THR A 136 -7.84 -8.89 2.24
N HIS A 137 -7.83 -7.70 1.65
CA HIS A 137 -7.31 -7.38 0.32
C HIS A 137 -6.50 -6.07 0.37
N GLU A 138 -5.37 -6.14 1.06
CA GLU A 138 -4.41 -5.05 1.24
C GLU A 138 -3.00 -5.52 0.87
N LEU A 139 -2.26 -4.65 0.17
CA LEU A 139 -0.88 -4.87 -0.27
C LEU A 139 -0.03 -3.64 0.07
N ASP A 140 1.00 -3.85 0.90
CA ASP A 140 1.67 -2.74 1.58
C ASP A 140 3.16 -2.66 1.27
N PHE A 141 3.65 -1.43 1.17
CA PHE A 141 4.92 -1.06 1.77
C PHE A 141 4.66 -0.37 3.11
N GLU A 142 5.31 -0.84 4.17
CA GLU A 142 5.38 -0.15 5.46
C GLU A 142 6.86 0.04 5.83
N ILE A 143 7.26 1.27 6.11
CA ILE A 143 8.67 1.63 6.35
C ILE A 143 8.77 2.34 7.69
N GLY A 144 9.55 1.78 8.61
CA GLY A 144 9.75 2.36 9.94
C GLY A 144 11.13 2.09 10.51
N TYR A 145 11.41 2.64 11.69
CA TYR A 145 12.68 2.36 12.37
C TYR A 145 12.90 0.86 12.61
N GLY A 146 11.82 0.12 12.87
CA GLY A 146 11.87 -1.30 13.19
C GLY A 146 12.09 -1.52 14.69
N ASN A 147 11.30 -2.42 15.28
CA ASN A 147 11.56 -2.88 16.64
C ASN A 147 12.93 -3.56 16.76
N GLN A 148 13.48 -3.61 17.98
CA GLN A 148 14.82 -4.10 18.24
C GLN A 148 15.05 -5.52 17.69
N ALA A 149 14.05 -6.41 17.80
CA ALA A 149 14.14 -7.79 17.32
C ALA A 149 14.31 -7.85 15.78
N SER A 150 13.50 -7.08 15.05
CA SER A 150 13.57 -7.02 13.58
C SER A 150 14.90 -6.42 13.12
N ARG A 151 15.38 -5.39 13.82
CA ARG A 151 16.69 -4.77 13.52
C ARG A 151 17.85 -5.73 13.74
N GLN A 152 17.82 -6.53 14.81
CA GLN A 152 18.81 -7.57 15.08
C GLN A 152 18.77 -8.68 14.02
N GLN A 153 17.58 -9.16 13.68
CA GLN A 153 17.39 -10.20 12.67
C GLN A 153 17.96 -9.81 11.30
N LEU A 154 17.78 -8.55 10.89
CA LEU A 154 18.27 -8.04 9.60
C LEU A 154 19.69 -7.46 9.68
N ASN A 155 20.32 -7.44 10.86
CA ASN A 155 21.58 -6.73 11.11
C ASN A 155 21.53 -5.30 10.55
N ALA A 156 20.51 -4.54 10.98
CA ALA A 156 20.24 -3.19 10.48
C ALA A 156 21.20 -2.17 11.09
N ALA A 157 21.89 -1.42 10.23
CA ALA A 157 22.75 -0.32 10.64
C ALA A 157 21.90 0.85 11.19
N SER A 158 22.51 1.74 11.99
CA SER A 158 21.80 2.85 12.65
C SER A 158 21.14 3.85 11.70
N ASP A 159 21.59 3.90 10.44
CA ASP A 159 21.05 4.71 9.36
C ASP A 159 20.13 3.94 8.41
N GLU A 160 19.80 2.69 8.73
CA GLU A 160 18.85 1.88 7.99
C GLU A 160 17.49 1.82 8.69
N LEU A 161 16.43 1.90 7.89
CA LEU A 161 15.05 1.60 8.28
C LEU A 161 14.66 0.22 7.76
N ILE A 162 13.61 -0.36 8.35
CA ILE A 162 13.06 -1.65 7.92
C ILE A 162 11.86 -1.39 7.00
N VAL A 163 11.85 -2.08 5.86
CA VAL A 163 10.72 -2.11 4.93
C VAL A 163 10.03 -3.45 5.03
N TYR A 164 8.72 -3.42 5.25
CA TYR A 164 7.82 -4.57 5.20
C TYR A 164 7.07 -4.52 3.86
N ASN A 165 7.09 -5.63 3.13
CA ASN A 165 6.36 -5.83 1.88
C ASN A 165 5.31 -6.91 2.14
N THR A 166 4.05 -6.51 2.33
CA THR A 166 3.04 -7.39 2.92
C THR A 166 1.82 -7.54 2.03
N SER A 167 1.26 -8.74 2.00
CA SER A 167 -0.13 -9.04 1.65
C SER A 167 -0.79 -9.51 2.95
N GLN A 168 -1.87 -8.86 3.38
CA GLN A 168 -2.39 -9.03 4.75
C GLN A 168 -3.11 -10.38 5.00
N ALA A 169 -3.77 -10.98 4.00
CA ALA A 169 -4.59 -12.18 4.27
C ALA A 169 -4.66 -13.24 3.15
N ASN A 170 -4.81 -12.84 1.89
CA ASN A 170 -5.29 -13.73 0.82
C ASN A 170 -4.28 -13.98 -0.33
N PRO A 171 -3.16 -14.72 -0.10
CA PRO A 171 -2.68 -15.26 1.18
C PRO A 171 -1.90 -14.19 1.98
N TYR A 172 -1.69 -14.45 3.27
CA TYR A 172 -0.72 -13.69 4.04
C TYR A 172 0.67 -13.96 3.48
N HIS A 173 1.42 -12.90 3.23
CA HIS A 173 2.81 -12.93 2.82
C HIS A 173 3.48 -11.68 3.37
N SER A 174 4.65 -11.80 3.99
CA SER A 174 5.41 -10.62 4.41
C SER A 174 6.90 -10.87 4.21
N PHE A 175 7.58 -9.89 3.61
CA PHE A 175 9.02 -9.90 3.40
C PHE A 175 9.64 -8.62 3.93
N GLN A 176 10.67 -8.77 4.76
CA GLN A 176 11.39 -7.64 5.34
C GLN A 176 12.70 -7.39 4.61
N SER A 177 13.02 -6.12 4.40
CA SER A 177 14.31 -5.67 3.86
C SER A 177 14.76 -4.39 4.55
N LYS A 178 15.91 -3.85 4.13
CA LYS A 178 16.51 -2.64 4.70
C LYS A 178 16.71 -1.59 3.64
N ILE A 179 16.49 -0.34 3.99
CA ILE A 179 16.80 0.83 3.16
C ILE A 179 17.50 1.90 4.00
N LYS A 180 18.26 2.80 3.37
CA LYS A 180 18.91 3.91 4.05
C LYS A 180 17.95 5.08 4.18
N ARG A 181 17.97 5.75 5.33
CA ARG A 181 17.24 7.02 5.54
C ARG A 181 17.93 8.20 4.85
N GLY A 182 17.21 9.31 4.73
CA GLY A 182 17.69 10.58 4.21
C GLY A 182 17.75 10.65 2.68
N GLN A 183 16.97 9.82 1.98
CA GLN A 183 16.96 9.80 0.52
C GLN A 183 15.62 9.38 -0.06
N TRP A 184 15.50 9.62 -1.37
CA TRP A 184 14.30 9.33 -2.12
C TRP A 184 14.35 7.93 -2.75
N TYR A 185 13.23 7.21 -2.68
CA TYR A 185 13.02 5.90 -3.29
C TYR A 185 11.83 5.89 -4.25
N THR A 186 11.90 5.04 -5.27
CA THR A 186 10.72 4.67 -6.06
C THR A 186 10.24 3.30 -5.58
N LEU A 187 9.11 3.29 -4.87
CA LEU A 187 8.45 2.07 -4.42
C LEU A 187 7.45 1.64 -5.48
N SER A 188 7.40 0.36 -5.84
CA SER A 188 6.41 -0.12 -6.82
C SER A 188 5.81 -1.46 -6.43
N ILE A 189 4.50 -1.59 -6.61
CA ILE A 189 3.77 -2.86 -6.62
C ILE A 189 3.30 -3.11 -8.06
N ASN A 190 3.79 -4.17 -8.69
CA ASN A 190 3.33 -4.58 -10.01
C ASN A 190 2.36 -5.77 -9.88
N LEU A 191 1.12 -5.56 -10.30
CA LEU A 191 0.08 -6.57 -10.35
C LEU A 191 -0.09 -7.07 -11.79
N THR A 192 0.23 -8.35 -12.01
CA THR A 192 -0.04 -9.06 -13.27
C THR A 192 -1.05 -10.18 -13.05
N LEU A 193 -1.60 -10.78 -14.11
CA LEU A 193 -2.47 -11.95 -13.99
C LEU A 193 -1.74 -13.21 -14.43
N ASN A 194 -1.83 -14.27 -13.62
CA ASN A 194 -1.41 -15.60 -14.04
C ASN A 194 -2.45 -16.27 -14.96
N SER A 195 -2.16 -17.49 -15.41
CA SER A 195 -3.05 -18.27 -16.29
C SER A 195 -4.42 -18.58 -15.67
N LYS A 196 -4.55 -18.55 -14.34
CA LYS A 196 -5.79 -18.74 -13.59
C LYS A 196 -6.52 -17.42 -13.27
N LYS A 197 -6.10 -16.31 -13.88
CA LYS A 197 -6.66 -14.96 -13.67
C LYS A 197 -6.59 -14.50 -12.22
N LYS A 198 -5.58 -14.97 -11.48
CA LYS A 198 -5.24 -14.47 -10.14
C LYS A 198 -4.10 -13.48 -10.25
N TYR A 199 -4.10 -12.48 -9.37
CA TYR A 199 -3.02 -11.51 -9.31
C TYR A 199 -1.71 -12.18 -8.90
N VAL A 200 -0.63 -11.75 -9.52
CA VAL A 200 0.74 -11.95 -9.05
C VAL A 200 1.27 -10.57 -8.69
N ALA A 201 1.53 -10.35 -7.40
CA ALA A 201 2.06 -9.11 -6.88
C ALA A 201 3.59 -9.18 -6.78
N ASN A 202 4.27 -8.19 -7.32
CA ASN A 202 5.72 -8.04 -7.25
C ASN A 202 6.06 -6.68 -6.62
N TRP A 203 6.74 -6.69 -5.47
CA TRP A 203 7.21 -5.48 -4.81
C TRP A 203 8.62 -5.15 -5.30
N LYS A 204 8.86 -3.87 -5.59
CA LYS A 204 10.14 -3.35 -6.05
C LYS A 204 10.52 -2.06 -5.33
N ILE A 205 11.83 -1.86 -5.16
CA ILE A 205 12.40 -0.57 -4.78
C ILE A 205 13.46 -0.22 -5.82
N ASP A 206 13.38 0.97 -6.42
CA ASP A 206 14.27 1.46 -7.47
C ASP A 206 14.49 0.40 -8.57
N ASP A 207 13.39 -0.14 -9.08
CA ASP A 207 13.30 -1.23 -10.08
C ASP A 207 13.86 -2.60 -9.66
N VAL A 208 14.45 -2.72 -8.47
CA VAL A 208 14.93 -4.00 -7.92
C VAL A 208 13.77 -4.75 -7.27
N VAL A 209 13.48 -5.95 -7.77
CA VAL A 209 12.45 -6.84 -7.19
C VAL A 209 12.91 -7.35 -5.83
N LEU A 210 12.09 -7.11 -4.81
CA LEU A 210 12.33 -7.61 -3.45
C LEU A 210 11.65 -8.95 -3.21
N THR A 211 10.36 -9.04 -3.54
CA THR A 211 9.56 -10.24 -3.29
C THR A 211 8.39 -10.32 -4.26
N SER A 212 7.81 -11.52 -4.35
CA SER A 212 6.66 -11.81 -5.19
C SER A 212 5.76 -12.83 -4.52
N THR A 213 4.44 -12.71 -4.71
CA THR A 213 3.49 -13.72 -4.28
C THR A 213 2.27 -13.77 -5.21
N THR A 214 1.66 -14.95 -5.34
CA THR A 214 0.40 -15.13 -6.06
C THR A 214 -0.76 -15.02 -5.08
N LEU A 215 -1.69 -14.11 -5.36
CA LEU A 215 -2.87 -13.85 -4.54
C LEU A 215 -3.98 -14.85 -4.86
N SER A 216 -4.93 -15.05 -3.94
CA SER A 216 -6.08 -15.94 -4.16
C SER A 216 -7.20 -15.30 -4.99
N TYR A 217 -7.06 -14.02 -5.33
CA TYR A 217 -8.04 -13.19 -6.02
C TYR A 217 -7.45 -12.50 -7.27
N GLY A 218 -8.29 -11.81 -8.04
CA GLY A 218 -7.95 -11.22 -9.34
C GLY A 218 -8.75 -9.94 -9.59
N THR A 219 -9.04 -9.61 -10.84
CA THR A 219 -9.62 -8.31 -11.26
C THR A 219 -11.02 -7.97 -10.72
N ALA A 220 -11.70 -8.91 -10.07
CA ALA A 220 -12.90 -8.61 -9.29
C ALA A 220 -12.58 -7.71 -8.08
N THR A 221 -11.39 -7.86 -7.50
CA THR A 221 -10.86 -6.99 -6.45
C THR A 221 -10.13 -5.82 -7.11
N LYS A 222 -10.61 -4.60 -6.84
CA LYS A 222 -10.03 -3.35 -7.33
C LYS A 222 -9.46 -2.57 -6.15
N PHE A 223 -8.35 -1.90 -6.36
CA PHE A 223 -7.63 -1.24 -5.28
C PHE A 223 -7.72 0.27 -5.39
N LYS A 224 -7.92 0.90 -4.23
CA LYS A 224 -7.57 2.30 -3.99
C LYS A 224 -6.07 2.39 -3.73
N ILE A 225 -5.46 3.49 -4.15
CA ILE A 225 -4.04 3.79 -3.92
C ILE A 225 -3.94 4.71 -2.72
N PHE A 226 -3.06 4.40 -1.77
CA PHE A 226 -2.89 5.18 -0.55
C PHE A 226 -1.48 5.75 -0.41
N CYS A 227 -1.40 6.91 0.24
CA CYS A 227 -0.18 7.48 0.82
C CYS A 227 -0.46 7.69 2.31
N SER A 228 0.47 7.31 3.19
CA SER A 228 0.30 7.54 4.63
C SER A 228 1.60 7.78 5.39
N VAL A 229 1.45 8.44 6.54
CA VAL A 229 2.37 8.33 7.68
C VAL A 229 1.52 8.02 8.90
N GLU A 230 1.87 6.96 9.61
CA GLU A 230 1.06 6.39 10.66
C GLU A 230 1.90 5.99 11.86
N ASN A 231 1.38 6.23 13.04
CA ASN A 231 1.94 5.66 14.24
C ASN A 231 1.34 4.27 14.46
N LEU A 232 2.12 3.20 14.25
CA LEU A 232 1.67 1.81 14.26
C LEU A 232 2.47 0.97 15.27
N SER A 233 1.77 0.34 16.20
CA SER A 233 2.39 -0.32 17.37
C SER A 233 3.35 -1.46 17.03
N PHE A 234 3.23 -2.09 15.86
CA PHE A 234 4.07 -3.23 15.50
C PHE A 234 5.46 -2.83 14.95
N ILE A 235 5.60 -1.61 14.43
CA ILE A 235 6.76 -1.22 13.61
C ILE A 235 7.95 -0.72 14.44
N GLY A 236 7.72 -0.35 15.69
CA GLY A 236 8.73 0.15 16.62
C GLY A 236 8.63 -0.49 18.00
N ASP A 237 9.37 0.06 18.95
CA ASP A 237 9.43 -0.40 20.34
C ASP A 237 8.57 0.46 21.29
N HIS A 238 8.26 1.70 20.91
CA HIS A 238 7.47 2.62 21.72
C HIS A 238 6.70 3.64 20.88
N ILE A 239 5.69 4.27 21.49
CA ILE A 239 5.01 5.43 20.89
C ILE A 239 6.04 6.49 20.46
N PRO A 240 5.85 7.19 19.33
CA PRO A 240 6.83 8.16 18.89
C PRO A 240 7.04 9.32 19.86
N TYR A 241 8.29 9.66 20.17
CA TYR A 241 8.59 10.83 21.01
C TYR A 241 8.83 12.11 20.21
N THR A 242 8.96 11.97 18.90
CA THR A 242 9.18 13.07 17.96
C THR A 242 8.14 13.05 16.85
N GLN A 243 7.97 14.19 16.19
CA GLN A 243 7.18 14.22 14.96
C GLN A 243 7.92 13.42 13.88
N ASN A 244 7.24 12.47 13.26
CA ASN A 244 7.76 11.74 12.10
C ASN A 244 7.05 12.23 10.85
N TYR A 245 7.74 12.21 9.71
CA TYR A 245 7.19 12.72 8.46
C TYR A 245 7.65 11.90 7.26
N THR A 246 7.07 12.19 6.11
CA THR A 246 7.53 11.74 4.80
C THR A 246 7.12 12.75 3.74
N LEU A 247 7.71 12.64 2.57
CA LEU A 247 7.30 13.40 1.39
C LEU A 247 6.97 12.44 0.25
N PHE A 248 5.92 12.76 -0.50
CA PHE A 248 5.62 12.11 -1.77
C PHE A 248 5.74 13.14 -2.90
N ASP A 249 6.65 12.89 -3.84
CA ASP A 249 6.86 13.74 -5.03
C ASP A 249 5.81 13.42 -6.10
N TRP A 250 5.61 12.13 -6.38
CA TRP A 250 4.53 11.69 -7.25
C TRP A 250 4.01 10.30 -6.91
N VAL A 251 2.80 10.04 -7.38
CA VAL A 251 2.23 8.69 -7.49
C VAL A 251 1.88 8.42 -8.94
N GLU A 252 2.06 7.18 -9.39
CA GLU A 252 1.78 6.79 -10.76
C GLU A 252 1.12 5.41 -10.83
N PHE A 253 0.10 5.29 -11.67
CA PHE A 253 -0.48 4.04 -12.12
C PHE A 253 -0.27 3.88 -13.63
N LYS A 254 0.23 2.72 -14.06
CA LYS A 254 0.53 2.36 -15.45
C LYS A 254 0.06 0.96 -15.81
#